data_AF-A0A380P7Q3-F1
#
_entry.id   AF-A0A380P7Q3-F1
#
_cell.length_a   1.000
_cell.length_b   1.000
_cell.length_c   1.000
_cell.angle_alpha   90.00
_cell.angle_beta   90.00
_cell.angle_gamma   90.00
#
_symmetry.space_group_name_H-M   'P 1'
#
loop_
_entity.id
_entity.type
_entity.pdbx_description
1 polymer ?
#
loop_
_entity_poly.entity_id
_entity_poly.type
_entity_poly.pdbx_seq_one_letter_code
_entity_poly.pdbx_strand_id
1 'polypeptide(L)' 'MATVLGQLGPQSHIVGMIGPEGGLSQTEMGTLEQQGFIPVGLGPRILRAETAPLYLLSALSYALELN' A
#
# COMPACT_ATOMS: atom_id res chain seq x y z
N MET A 1 2.12 6.95 2.23
CA MET A 1 0.90 6.33 2.80
C MET A 1 0.03 7.36 3.51
N ALA A 2 0.49 8.02 4.59
CA ALA A 2 -0.33 8.97 5.35
C ALA A 2 -1.05 10.03 4.49
N THR A 3 -0.33 10.67 3.55
CA THR A 3 -0.93 11.66 2.62
C THR A 3 -2.06 11.07 1.76
N VAL A 4 -1.92 9.83 1.28
CA VAL A 4 -2.93 9.15 0.46
C VAL A 4 -4.15 8.82 1.32
N LEU A 5 -3.95 8.32 2.54
CA LEU A 5 -5.04 8.01 3.46
C LEU A 5 -5.84 9.26 3.85
N GLY A 6 -5.19 10.41 3.99
CA GLY A 6 -5.87 11.68 4.28
C GLY A 6 -6.81 12.19 3.17
N GLN A 7 -6.77 11.58 1.98
CA GLN A 7 -7.65 11.92 0.86
C GLN A 7 -8.86 10.97 0.74
N LEU A 8 -8.94 9.94 1.58
CA LEU A 8 -10.02 8.96 1.52
C LEU A 8 -11.32 9.52 2.10
N GLY A 9 -12.43 9.24 1.41
CA GLY A 9 -13.77 9.55 1.90
C GLY A 9 -14.35 8.40 2.76
N PRO A 10 -15.48 8.64 3.45
CA PRO A 10 -16.22 7.59 4.12
C PRO A 10 -16.55 6.43 3.17
N GLN A 11 -16.45 5.19 3.65
CA GLN A 11 -16.74 3.95 2.89
C GLN A 11 -15.83 3.68 1.68
N SER A 12 -14.65 4.29 1.62
CA SER A 12 -13.67 4.00 0.56
C SER A 12 -13.19 2.54 0.61
N HIS A 13 -13.07 1.91 -0.56
CA HIS A 13 -12.42 0.60 -0.69
C HIS A 13 -10.93 0.78 -0.99
N ILE A 14 -10.09 -0.04 -0.35
CA ILE A 14 -8.63 0.01 -0.51
C ILE A 14 -8.16 -1.33 -1.07
N VAL A 15 -7.32 -1.28 -2.10
CA VAL A 15 -6.60 -2.43 -2.65
C VAL A 15 -5.11 -2.18 -2.50
N GLY A 16 -4.41 -3.09 -1.83
CA GLY A 16 -2.95 -3.10 -1.74
C GLY A 16 -2.35 -4.13 -2.69
N MET A 17 -1.40 -3.71 -3.52
CA MET A 17 -0.58 -4.62 -4.34
C MET A 17 0.79 -4.78 -3.69
N ILE A 18 1.17 -6.01 -3.39
CA ILE A 18 2.48 -6.36 -2.82
C ILE A 18 3.19 -7.24 -3.83
N GLY A 19 4.37 -6.80 -4.26
CA GLY A 19 5.21 -7.56 -5.19
C GLY A 19 5.88 -8.78 -4.51
N PRO A 20 6.45 -9.69 -5.32
CA PRO A 20 7.25 -10.81 -4.81
C PRO A 20 8.57 -10.30 -4.20
N GLU A 21 9.37 -11.21 -3.65
CA GLU A 21 10.68 -10.90 -3.04
C GLU A 21 11.64 -10.19 -4.00
N GLY A 22 11.52 -10.46 -5.31
CA GLY A 22 12.29 -9.80 -6.36
C GLY A 22 11.81 -8.39 -6.72
N GLY A 23 10.72 -7.92 -6.09
CA GLY A 23 10.06 -6.66 -6.43
C GLY A 23 9.25 -6.73 -7.73
N LEU A 24 8.75 -5.58 -8.14
CA LEU A 24 8.06 -5.39 -9.42
C LEU A 24 9.03 -4.78 -10.42
N SER A 25 8.94 -5.20 -11.68
CA SER A 25 9.69 -4.57 -12.76
C SER A 25 9.15 -3.16 -13.06
N GLN A 26 9.97 -2.33 -13.71
CA GLN A 26 9.56 -0.98 -14.10
C GLN A 26 8.34 -0.98 -15.04
N THR A 27 8.20 -2.00 -15.88
CA THR A 27 7.05 -2.15 -16.78
C THR A 27 5.77 -2.47 -16.02
N GLU A 28 5.84 -3.35 -15.02
CA GLU A 28 4.70 -3.67 -14.15
C GLU A 28 4.30 -2.47 -13.30
N MET A 29 5.28 -1.74 -12.75
CA MET A 29 5.04 -0.49 -12.04
C MET A 29 4.31 0.54 -12.91
N GLY A 30 4.78 0.75 -14.15
CA GLY A 30 4.12 1.66 -15.09
C GLY A 30 2.70 1.22 -15.43
N THR A 31 2.45 -0.08 -15.55
CA THR A 31 1.11 -0.62 -15.79
C THR A 31 0.18 -0.37 -14.60
N LEU A 32 0.67 -0.60 -13.37
CA LEU A 32 -0.09 -0.36 -12.15
C LEU A 32 -0.44 1.13 -11.98
N GLU A 33 0.51 2.02 -12.21
CA GLU A 33 0.27 3.47 -12.16
C GLU A 33 -0.78 3.90 -13.19
N GLN A 34 -0.75 3.35 -14.41
CA GLN A 34 -1.79 3.60 -15.43
C GLN A 34 -3.17 3.08 -15.02
N GLN A 35 -3.24 2.03 -14.19
CA GLN A 35 -4.49 1.52 -13.61
C GLN A 35 -4.91 2.28 -12.34
N GLY A 36 -4.21 3.35 -11.97
CA GLY A 36 -4.54 4.19 -10.83
C GLY A 36 -3.96 3.73 -9.49
N PHE A 37 -3.05 2.75 -9.49
CA PHE A 37 -2.29 2.46 -8.26
C PHE A 37 -1.35 3.62 -7.94
N ILE A 38 -1.29 3.97 -6.66
CA ILE A 38 -0.42 5.02 -6.15
C ILE A 38 0.72 4.35 -5.38
N PRO A 39 1.99 4.58 -5.74
CA PRO A 39 3.12 4.03 -5.00
C PRO A 39 3.17 4.63 -3.59
N VAL A 40 3.26 3.77 -2.58
CA VAL A 40 3.34 4.17 -1.18
C VAL A 40 4.43 3.42 -0.44
N GLY A 41 5.16 4.12 0.43
CA GLY A 41 6.05 3.50 1.40
C GLY A 41 5.29 3.06 2.67
N LEU A 42 5.68 1.91 3.23
CA LEU A 42 5.20 1.37 4.51
C LEU A 42 6.11 1.78 5.70
N GLY A 43 6.85 2.88 5.55
CA GLY A 43 7.83 3.35 6.52
C GLY A 43 9.28 3.03 6.13
N PRO A 44 10.24 3.17 7.06
CA PRO A 44 11.67 3.17 6.73
C PRO A 44 12.30 1.76 6.63
N ARG A 45 11.58 0.71 7.02
CA ARG A 45 12.09 -0.66 7.06
C ARG A 45 11.73 -1.39 5.77
N ILE A 46 12.70 -2.10 5.21
CA ILE A 46 12.45 -3.07 4.13
C ILE A 46 11.70 -4.25 4.74
N LEU A 47 10.47 -4.47 4.30
CA LEU A 47 9.64 -5.58 4.72
C LEU A 47 9.79 -6.73 3.74
N ARG A 48 9.72 -7.97 4.24
CA ARG A 48 9.63 -9.16 3.39
C ARG A 48 8.24 -9.26 2.76
N ALA A 49 8.13 -9.97 1.63
CA ALA A 49 6.89 -10.09 0.87
C ALA A 49 5.72 -10.64 1.72
N GLU A 50 6.01 -11.57 2.65
CA GLU A 50 5.03 -12.13 3.57
C GLU A 50 4.63 -11.17 4.72
N THR A 51 5.50 -10.23 5.07
CA THR A 51 5.28 -9.30 6.19
C THR A 51 4.57 -8.02 5.75
N ALA A 52 4.85 -7.54 4.53
CA ALA A 52 4.30 -6.30 4.01
C ALA A 52 2.75 -6.25 4.01
N PRO A 53 2.01 -7.31 3.61
CA PRO A 53 0.55 -7.29 3.62
C PRO A 53 -0.03 -7.18 5.03
N LEU A 54 0.52 -7.93 5.98
CA LEU A 54 0.08 -7.90 7.38
C LEU A 54 0.36 -6.54 8.03
N TYR A 55 1.52 -5.96 7.73
CA TYR A 55 1.87 -4.61 8.19
C TYR A 55 0.93 -3.56 7.60
N LEU A 56 0.62 -3.62 6.30
CA LEU A 56 -0.32 -2.72 5.64
C LEU A 56 -1.70 -2.78 6.30
N LEU A 57 -2.27 -3.98 6.45
CA LEU A 57 -3.59 -4.15 7.08
C LEU A 57 -3.60 -3.61 8.52
N SER A 58 -2.56 -3.89 9.30
CA SER A 58 -2.44 -3.39 10.68
C SER A 58 -2.37 -1.86 10.72
N ALA A 59 -1.59 -1.25 9.82
CA ALA A 59 -1.47 0.21 9.74
C ALA A 59 -2.76 0.89 9.28
N LEU A 60 -3.50 0.26 8.35
CA LEU A 60 -4.81 0.75 7.91
C LEU A 60 -5.85 0.67 9.04
N SER A 61 -5.95 -0.47 9.72
CA SER A 61 -6.86 -0.64 10.86
C SER A 61 -6.56 0.39 11.95
N TYR A 62 -5.28 0.57 12.31
CA TYR A 62 -4.90 1.61 13.25
C TYR A 62 -5.32 3.00 12.78
N ALA A 63 -4.99 3.37 11.54
CA ALA A 63 -5.19 4.73 11.04
C ALA A 63 -6.64 5.10 10.73
N LEU A 64 -7.50 4.12 10.42
CA LEU A 64 -8.86 4.35 9.92
C LEU A 64 -9.96 3.88 10.88
N GLU A 65 -9.67 2.94 11.79
CA GLU A 65 -10.67 2.33 12.67
C GLU A 65 -10.41 2.61 14.16
N LEU A 66 -9.14 2.81 14.56
CA LEU A 66 -8.74 2.94 15.97
C LEU A 66 -8.22 4.34 16.35
N ASN A 67 -8.21 5.28 15.42
CA ASN A 67 -7.68 6.64 15.57
C ASN A 67 -8.78 7.66 15.27
#